data_AF-A0A671NHH8-F1
#
_entry.id   AF-A0A671NHH8-F1
#
_cell.length_a   1.000
_cell.length_b   1.000
_cell.length_c   1.000
_cell.angle_alpha   90.00
_cell.angle_beta   90.00
_cell.angle_gamma   90.00
#
_symmetry.space_group_name_H-M   'P 1'
#
loop_
_entity.id
_entity.type
_entity.pdbx_description
1 polymer ?
#
loop_
_entity_poly.entity_id
_entity_poly.type
_entity_poly.pdbx_seq_one_letter_code
_entity_poly.pdbx_strand_id
1 'polypeptide(L)'
;VPNPDPGFSPPRPNSSSLSVPSAATRVDLWRGLENGARLAQNQRAYSVLLCAVRELAHSTLCPYLQSSLLHFCSGLSGLLGSISGLMNALGYTSLPASTPAHGYAPLLSSQFQGVEGFWVLRELQSWLWRSAKDFTRLKKRLRQYLATLHLN
;
A
#
# COMPACT_ATOMS: atom_id res chain seq x y z
N VAL A 1 34.09 -6.64 -0.13
CA VAL A 1 32.91 -6.42 0.75
C VAL A 1 32.25 -7.77 0.97
N PRO A 2 32.16 -8.29 2.20
CA PRO A 2 31.48 -9.56 2.46
C PRO A 2 29.99 -9.40 2.16
N ASN A 3 29.42 -10.40 1.49
CA ASN A 3 28.00 -10.49 1.16
C ASN A 3 27.17 -10.46 2.46
N PRO A 4 26.14 -9.61 2.61
CA PRO A 4 25.30 -9.62 3.80
C PRO A 4 24.64 -11.00 3.95
N ASP A 5 24.71 -11.56 5.16
CA ASP A 5 24.15 -12.86 5.53
C ASP A 5 22.75 -13.08 4.93
N PRO A 6 22.48 -14.23 4.28
CA PRO A 6 21.19 -14.52 3.63
C PRO A 6 20.01 -14.66 4.61
N GLY A 7 20.25 -14.48 5.92
CA GLY A 7 19.25 -14.49 6.98
C GLY A 7 18.96 -13.12 7.61
N PHE A 8 19.49 -12.01 7.09
CA PHE A 8 19.25 -10.69 7.69
C PHE A 8 17.80 -10.22 7.49
N SER A 9 16.94 -10.58 8.44
CA SER A 9 15.67 -9.90 8.68
C SER A 9 15.85 -9.08 9.96
N PRO A 10 16.10 -7.76 9.86
CA PRO A 10 16.22 -6.93 11.05
C PRO A 10 14.94 -7.09 11.88
N PRO A 11 14.99 -7.11 13.23
CA PRO A 11 13.80 -7.23 14.05
C PRO A 11 12.80 -6.10 13.72
N ARG A 12 11.50 -6.41 13.79
CA ARG A 12 10.49 -5.38 13.53
C ARG A 12 10.63 -4.35 14.63
N PRO A 13 10.86 -3.07 14.31
CA PRO A 13 10.85 -2.04 15.33
C PRO A 13 9.47 -2.06 15.96
N ASN A 14 9.42 -2.25 17.29
CA ASN A 14 8.18 -2.20 18.07
C ASN A 14 7.64 -0.75 18.17
N SER A 15 8.13 0.17 17.35
CA SER A 15 8.04 1.61 17.56
C SER A 15 6.86 2.25 16.85
N SER A 16 6.03 2.85 17.68
CA SER A 16 4.80 3.61 17.47
C SER A 16 4.92 4.86 16.58
N SER A 17 5.94 5.01 15.72
CA SER A 17 6.20 6.27 15.00
C SER A 17 5.73 6.27 13.54
N LEU A 18 5.71 5.11 12.87
CA LEU A 18 5.04 4.92 11.58
C LEU A 18 4.06 3.75 11.70
N SER A 19 2.77 4.05 11.82
CA SER A 19 1.72 3.03 11.68
C SER A 19 1.65 2.58 10.22
N VAL A 20 2.64 1.81 9.75
CA VAL A 20 2.64 1.23 8.41
C VAL A 20 1.49 0.22 8.35
N PRO A 21 0.56 0.37 7.38
CA PRO A 21 -0.56 -0.55 7.23
C PRO A 21 -0.03 -1.97 6.98
N SER A 22 -0.48 -2.97 7.75
CA SER A 22 -0.02 -4.34 7.52
C SER A 22 -0.91 -5.10 6.54
N ALA A 23 -0.32 -5.62 5.46
CA ALA A 23 -0.90 -6.54 4.51
C ALA A 23 -1.12 -7.93 5.11
N ALA A 24 -0.50 -8.25 6.25
CA ALA A 24 -0.58 -9.53 6.95
C ALA A 24 -1.92 -9.79 7.65
N THR A 25 -2.98 -9.05 7.29
CA THR A 25 -4.36 -9.39 7.70
C THR A 25 -4.64 -10.84 7.30
N ARG A 26 -5.25 -11.64 8.21
CA ARG A 26 -5.60 -13.04 7.94
C ARG A 26 -6.35 -13.17 6.61
N VAL A 27 -5.94 -14.14 5.80
CA VAL A 27 -6.46 -14.36 4.44
C VAL A 27 -7.98 -14.52 4.45
N ASP A 28 -8.54 -15.23 5.43
CA ASP A 28 -9.99 -15.48 5.54
C ASP A 28 -10.77 -14.19 5.82
N LEU A 29 -10.28 -13.37 6.76
CA LEU A 29 -10.87 -12.08 7.07
C LEU A 29 -10.85 -11.16 5.84
N TRP A 30 -9.73 -11.13 5.13
CA TRP A 30 -9.60 -10.33 3.91
C TRP A 30 -10.49 -10.82 2.76
N ARG A 31 -10.61 -12.14 2.57
CA ARG A 31 -11.50 -12.73 1.56
C ARG A 31 -12.97 -12.51 1.89
N GLY A 32 -13.32 -12.48 3.18
CA GLY A 32 -14.66 -12.19 3.68
C GLY A 32 -15.12 -10.74 3.43
N LEU A 33 -14.19 -9.80 3.22
CA LEU A 33 -14.56 -8.42 2.92
C LEU A 33 -15.32 -8.27 1.59
N GLU A 34 -16.12 -7.23 1.50
CA GLU A 34 -16.72 -6.80 0.24
C GLU A 34 -15.66 -6.21 -0.70
N ASN A 35 -15.98 -6.11 -2.01
CA ASN A 35 -15.06 -5.54 -2.99
C ASN A 35 -14.73 -4.07 -2.67
N GLY A 36 -15.74 -3.27 -2.29
CA GLY A 36 -15.56 -1.87 -1.91
C GLY A 36 -14.67 -1.71 -0.68
N ALA A 37 -14.86 -2.54 0.35
CA ALA A 37 -14.04 -2.53 1.56
C ALA A 37 -12.57 -2.86 1.26
N ARG A 38 -12.30 -3.86 0.41
CA ARG A 38 -10.93 -4.18 -0.04
C ARG A 38 -10.30 -3.04 -0.81
N LEU A 39 -11.04 -2.42 -1.73
CA LEU A 39 -10.55 -1.26 -2.51
C LEU A 39 -10.23 -0.09 -1.59
N ALA A 40 -11.11 0.25 -0.65
CA ALA A 40 -10.90 1.32 0.31
C ALA A 40 -9.68 1.06 1.22
N GLN A 41 -9.47 -0.19 1.64
CA GLN A 41 -8.30 -0.53 2.45
C GLN A 41 -7.00 -0.49 1.62
N ASN A 42 -7.01 -0.93 0.36
CA ASN A 42 -5.89 -0.76 -0.57
C ASN A 42 -5.58 0.72 -0.77
N GLN A 43 -6.60 1.57 -0.97
CA GLN A 43 -6.44 3.01 -1.14
C GLN A 43 -5.77 3.64 0.08
N ARG A 44 -6.28 3.36 1.30
CA ARG A 44 -5.66 3.85 2.53
C ARG A 44 -4.22 3.36 2.68
N ALA A 45 -3.97 2.08 2.41
CA ALA A 45 -2.66 1.51 2.61
C ALA A 45 -1.60 2.12 1.68
N TYR A 46 -1.92 2.23 0.38
CA TYR A 46 -1.01 2.82 -0.60
C TYR A 46 -0.77 4.31 -0.37
N SER A 47 -1.74 5.06 0.18
CA SER A 47 -1.52 6.47 0.54
C SER A 47 -0.46 6.62 1.64
N VAL A 48 -0.52 5.79 2.69
CA VAL A 48 0.48 5.81 3.77
C VAL A 48 1.84 5.35 3.26
N LEU A 49 1.89 4.27 2.48
CA LEU A 49 3.13 3.75 1.90
C LEU A 49 3.77 4.73 0.92
N LEU A 50 2.99 5.43 0.12
CA LEU A 50 3.50 6.47 -0.79
C LEU A 50 4.20 7.58 -0.03
N CYS A 51 3.60 8.05 1.08
CA CYS A 51 4.24 9.03 1.94
C CYS A 51 5.58 8.50 2.49
N ALA A 52 5.57 7.29 3.06
CA ALA A 52 6.76 6.68 3.64
C ALA A 52 7.90 6.46 2.63
N VAL A 53 7.58 6.06 1.38
CA VAL A 53 8.59 5.85 0.33
C VAL A 53 9.16 7.18 -0.18
N ARG A 54 8.36 8.25 -0.22
CA ARG A 54 8.86 9.60 -0.54
C ARG A 54 9.83 10.09 0.53
N GLU A 55 9.49 9.92 1.80
CA GLU A 55 10.40 10.25 2.90
C GLU A 55 11.69 9.44 2.85
N LEU A 56 11.60 8.15 2.51
CA LEU A 56 12.77 7.30 2.29
C LEU A 56 13.64 7.82 1.12
N ALA A 57 13.01 8.28 0.04
CA ALA A 57 13.71 8.87 -1.10
C ALA A 57 14.44 10.17 -0.74
N HIS A 58 13.85 11.01 0.12
CA HIS A 58 14.47 12.25 0.60
C HIS A 58 15.58 11.99 1.63
N SER A 59 15.47 10.90 2.40
CA SER A 59 16.44 10.56 3.47
C SER A 59 17.67 9.79 2.98
N THR A 60 17.63 9.22 1.77
CA THR A 60 18.76 8.45 1.24
C THR A 60 19.88 9.35 0.71
N LEU A 61 21.12 9.01 1.04
CA LEU A 61 22.33 9.67 0.50
C LEU A 61 22.78 9.07 -0.85
N CYS A 62 22.12 8.01 -1.33
CA CYS A 62 22.45 7.36 -2.59
C CYS A 62 21.58 7.92 -3.73
N PRO A 63 22.15 8.66 -4.70
CA PRO A 63 21.38 9.36 -5.74
C PRO A 63 20.66 8.40 -6.69
N TYR A 64 21.26 7.24 -6.99
CA TYR A 64 20.63 6.21 -7.81
C TYR A 64 19.37 5.65 -7.13
N LEU A 65 19.49 5.31 -5.84
CA LEU A 65 18.35 4.80 -5.06
C LEU A 65 17.26 5.86 -4.93
N GLN A 66 17.63 7.12 -4.68
CA GLN A 66 16.70 8.23 -4.63
C GLN A 66 15.88 8.34 -5.92
N SER A 67 16.56 8.37 -7.08
CA SER A 67 15.89 8.45 -8.38
C SER A 67 14.96 7.26 -8.62
N SER A 68 15.37 6.05 -8.22
CA SER A 68 14.55 4.84 -8.35
C SER A 68 13.29 4.90 -7.47
N LEU A 69 13.42 5.33 -6.21
CA LEU A 69 12.30 5.47 -5.28
C LEU A 69 11.32 6.56 -5.73
N LEU A 70 11.81 7.69 -6.25
CA LEU A 70 10.95 8.75 -6.79
C LEU A 70 10.20 8.29 -8.03
N HIS A 71 10.88 7.61 -8.97
CA HIS A 71 10.22 7.02 -10.13
C HIS A 71 9.13 6.02 -9.72
N PHE A 72 9.44 5.18 -8.71
CA PHE A 72 8.48 4.25 -8.14
C PHE A 72 7.28 4.98 -7.49
N CYS A 73 7.51 6.09 -6.77
CA CYS A 73 6.44 6.91 -6.19
C CYS A 73 5.47 7.47 -7.24
N SER A 74 5.96 7.83 -8.43
CA SER A 74 5.10 8.25 -9.54
C SER A 74 4.18 7.12 -9.99
N GLY A 75 4.71 5.90 -10.14
CA GLY A 75 3.91 4.71 -10.45
C GLY A 75 2.87 4.41 -9.37
N LEU A 76 3.24 4.52 -8.10
CA LEU A 76 2.34 4.30 -6.96
C LEU A 76 1.24 5.36 -6.87
N SER A 77 1.55 6.61 -7.21
CA SER A 77 0.57 7.70 -7.31
C SER A 77 -0.45 7.44 -8.42
N GLY A 78 0.00 6.95 -9.59
CA GLY A 78 -0.89 6.54 -10.69
C GLY A 78 -1.80 5.37 -10.32
N LEU A 79 -1.28 4.39 -9.57
CA LEU A 79 -2.08 3.28 -9.03
C LEU A 79 -3.18 3.78 -8.08
N LEU A 80 -2.84 4.68 -7.14
CA LEU A 80 -3.81 5.30 -6.23
C LEU A 80 -4.90 6.07 -6.98
N GLY A 81 -4.54 6.81 -8.03
CA GLY A 81 -5.50 7.49 -8.90
C GLY A 81 -6.44 6.50 -9.58
N SER A 82 -5.91 5.38 -10.07
CA SER A 82 -6.70 4.32 -10.73
C SER A 82 -7.67 3.63 -9.76
N ILE A 83 -7.22 3.33 -8.54
CA ILE A 83 -8.07 2.76 -7.48
C ILE A 83 -9.18 3.74 -7.11
N SER A 84 -8.84 5.02 -6.93
CA SER A 84 -9.83 6.07 -6.63
C SER A 84 -10.86 6.20 -7.75
N GLY A 85 -10.44 6.17 -9.01
CA GLY A 85 -11.32 6.20 -10.17
C GLY A 85 -12.26 4.99 -10.23
N LEU A 86 -11.74 3.79 -9.96
CA LEU A 86 -12.54 2.56 -9.87
C LEU A 86 -13.53 2.61 -8.71
N MET A 87 -13.11 3.10 -7.54
CA MET A 87 -14.00 3.29 -6.40
C MET A 87 -15.16 4.22 -6.75
N ASN A 88 -14.87 5.35 -7.40
CA ASN A 88 -15.89 6.29 -7.85
C ASN A 88 -16.83 5.67 -8.89
N ALA A 89 -16.29 5.00 -9.91
CA ALA A 89 -17.06 4.36 -10.97
C ALA A 89 -17.97 3.22 -10.47
N LEU A 90 -17.55 2.50 -9.43
CA LEU A 90 -18.34 1.43 -8.81
C LEU A 90 -19.28 1.92 -7.71
N GLY A 91 -19.35 3.23 -7.45
CA GLY A 91 -20.15 3.81 -6.38
C GLY A 91 -19.63 3.49 -4.97
N TYR A 92 -18.39 3.01 -4.86
CA TYR A 92 -17.69 2.83 -3.57
C TYR A 92 -17.11 4.18 -3.13
N THR A 93 -17.97 5.19 -2.97
CA THR A 93 -17.56 6.45 -2.36
C THR A 93 -17.06 6.14 -0.96
N SER A 94 -15.89 6.66 -0.59
CA SER A 94 -15.42 6.51 0.77
C SER A 94 -16.40 7.26 1.67
N LEU A 95 -17.30 6.55 2.34
CA LEU A 95 -17.89 7.12 3.55
C LEU A 95 -16.72 7.57 4.42
N PRO A 96 -16.76 8.78 5.00
CA PRO A 96 -15.78 9.15 6.00
C PRO A 96 -15.94 8.12 7.12
N ALA A 97 -15.01 7.18 7.21
CA ALA A 97 -14.97 6.26 8.33
C ALA A 97 -14.86 7.17 9.56
N SER A 98 -15.93 7.22 10.35
CA SER A 98 -16.01 7.83 11.67
C SER A 98 -15.08 7.07 12.62
N THR A 99 -13.78 7.26 12.40
CA THR A 99 -12.71 6.93 13.32
C THR A 99 -11.84 8.16 13.35
N PRO A 100 -11.63 8.74 14.54
CA PRO A 100 -11.13 10.09 14.62
C PRO A 100 -9.76 10.14 13.96
N ALA A 101 -9.54 11.23 13.22
CA ALA A 101 -8.27 11.64 12.66
C ALA A 101 -7.26 12.00 13.78
N HIS A 102 -7.10 11.13 14.77
CA HIS A 102 -6.04 11.22 15.76
C HIS A 102 -4.76 10.73 15.11
N GLY A 103 -3.96 11.69 14.65
CA GLY A 103 -2.52 11.59 14.86
C GLY A 103 -1.65 11.13 13.70
N TYR A 104 -2.06 11.28 12.44
CA TYR A 104 -1.06 11.37 11.36
C TYR A 104 -0.55 12.81 11.25
N ALA A 105 -0.09 13.36 12.38
CA ALA A 105 0.73 14.55 12.37
C ALA A 105 2.05 14.18 11.68
N PRO A 106 2.66 15.10 10.90
CA PRO A 106 4.01 14.92 10.36
C PRO A 106 5.01 15.07 11.51
N LEU A 107 5.02 14.12 12.44
CA LEU A 107 6.22 13.86 13.21
C LEU A 107 7.11 13.00 12.30
N LEU A 108 8.42 13.15 12.43
CA LEU A 108 9.47 12.38 11.78
C LEU A 108 10.17 13.04 10.59
N SER A 109 10.35 14.36 10.64
CA SER A 109 11.65 14.91 10.28
C SER A 109 12.67 14.47 11.36
N SER A 110 13.48 13.45 11.05
CA SER A 110 14.93 13.42 11.36
C SER A 110 15.53 12.01 11.36
N GLN A 111 14.77 10.91 11.44
CA GLN A 111 15.37 9.57 11.59
C GLN A 111 14.54 8.45 10.94
N PHE A 112 14.30 8.53 9.63
CA PHE A 112 14.06 7.29 8.87
C PHE A 112 15.39 6.53 8.80
N GLN A 113 15.68 5.75 9.85
CA GLN A 113 16.84 4.87 9.88
C GLN A 113 16.67 3.75 8.84
N GLY A 114 17.78 3.20 8.34
CA GLY A 114 17.75 2.18 7.28
C GLY A 114 16.88 0.95 7.60
N VAL A 115 16.71 0.63 8.89
CA VAL A 115 15.82 -0.44 9.37
C VAL A 115 14.34 -0.13 9.08
N GLU A 116 13.88 1.09 9.32
CA GLU A 116 12.50 1.51 9.03
C GLU A 116 12.21 1.48 7.52
N GLY A 117 13.17 1.94 6.71
CA GLY A 117 13.08 1.90 5.25
C GLY A 117 12.90 0.48 4.70
N PHE A 118 13.65 -0.49 5.24
CA PHE A 118 13.49 -1.91 4.89
C PHE A 118 12.06 -2.41 5.17
N TRP A 119 11.52 -2.10 6.35
CA TRP A 119 10.17 -2.53 6.74
C TRP A 119 9.08 -1.89 5.90
N VAL A 120 9.21 -0.62 5.54
CA VAL A 120 8.30 0.06 4.59
C VAL A 120 8.31 -0.64 3.24
N LEU A 121 9.48 -0.93 2.67
CA LEU A 121 9.60 -1.59 1.37
C LEU A 121 9.06 -3.03 1.41
N ARG A 122 9.30 -3.76 2.49
CA ARG A 122 8.74 -5.11 2.70
C ARG A 122 7.21 -5.10 2.76
N GLU A 123 6.65 -4.15 3.49
CA GLU A 123 5.20 -4.02 3.64
C GLU A 123 4.57 -3.61 2.31
N LEU A 124 5.19 -2.68 1.60
CA LEU A 124 4.81 -2.31 0.24
C LEU A 124 4.81 -3.51 -0.71
N GLN A 125 5.85 -4.34 -0.71
CA GLN A 125 5.91 -5.56 -1.51
C GLN A 125 4.73 -6.50 -1.18
N SER A 126 4.40 -6.62 0.11
CA SER A 126 3.28 -7.45 0.58
C SER A 126 1.93 -6.92 0.10
N TRP A 127 1.72 -5.60 0.14
CA TRP A 127 0.52 -4.94 -0.38
C TRP A 127 0.39 -5.08 -1.90
N LEU A 128 1.48 -4.93 -2.66
CA LEU A 128 1.50 -5.11 -4.11
C LEU A 128 1.06 -6.52 -4.50
N TRP A 129 1.67 -7.54 -3.89
CA TRP A 129 1.35 -8.93 -4.16
C TRP A 129 -0.12 -9.26 -3.84
N ARG A 130 -0.60 -8.77 -2.70
CA ARG A 130 -1.98 -8.97 -2.26
C ARG A 130 -2.97 -8.28 -3.18
N SER A 131 -2.74 -7.02 -3.51
CA SER A 131 -3.63 -6.22 -4.36
C SER A 131 -3.67 -6.76 -5.79
N ALA A 132 -2.55 -7.26 -6.33
CA ALA A 132 -2.52 -7.89 -7.64
C ALA A 132 -3.51 -9.07 -7.71
N LYS A 133 -3.51 -9.94 -6.68
CA LYS A 133 -4.47 -11.05 -6.58
C LYS A 133 -5.91 -10.57 -6.53
N ASP A 134 -6.18 -9.50 -5.76
CA ASP A 134 -7.53 -8.95 -5.65
C ASP A 134 -8.01 -8.31 -6.94
N PHE A 135 -7.16 -7.57 -7.65
CA PHE A 135 -7.53 -6.96 -8.93
C PHE A 135 -7.80 -8.00 -10.00
N THR A 136 -7.03 -9.10 -10.06
CA THR A 136 -7.33 -10.23 -10.94
C THR A 136 -8.72 -10.80 -10.64
N ARG A 137 -9.08 -10.92 -9.36
CA ARG A 137 -10.40 -11.41 -8.94
C ARG A 137 -11.52 -10.43 -9.28
N LEU A 138 -11.31 -9.14 -9.03
CA LEU A 138 -12.27 -8.07 -9.35
C LEU A 138 -12.53 -8.02 -10.85
N LYS A 139 -11.48 -8.07 -11.67
CA LYS A 139 -11.56 -8.12 -13.13
C LYS A 139 -12.38 -9.32 -13.62
N LYS A 140 -12.19 -10.51 -13.02
CA LYS A 140 -12.98 -11.70 -13.36
C LYS A 140 -14.47 -11.50 -13.05
N ARG A 141 -14.79 -10.93 -11.88
CA ARG A 141 -16.18 -10.65 -11.48
C ARG A 141 -16.86 -9.63 -12.39
N LEU A 142 -16.16 -8.54 -12.74
CA LEU A 142 -16.69 -7.52 -13.66
C LEU A 142 -16.98 -8.11 -15.04
N ARG A 143 -16.08 -8.94 -15.58
CA ARG A 143 -16.33 -9.64 -16.85
C ARG A 143 -17.53 -10.57 -16.79
N GLN A 144 -17.70 -11.31 -15.69
CA GLN A 144 -18.85 -12.19 -15.49
C GLN A 144 -20.16 -11.38 -15.46
N TYR A 145 -20.18 -10.26 -14.73
CA TYR A 145 -21.33 -9.37 -14.66
C TYR A 145 -21.71 -8.77 -16.03
N LEU A 146 -20.72 -8.30 -16.79
CA LEU A 146 -20.95 -7.79 -18.14
C LEU A 146 -21.43 -8.89 -19.10
N ALA A 147 -20.89 -10.11 -18.99
CA ALA A 147 -21.34 -11.25 -19.79
C ALA A 147 -22.79 -11.62 -19.49
N THR A 148 -23.22 -11.58 -18.22
CA THR A 148 -24.62 -11.83 -17.85
C THR A 148 -25.57 -10.74 -18.34
N LEU A 149 -25.11 -9.48 -18.44
CA LEU A 149 -25.92 -8.39 -18.97
C LEU A 149 -26.05 -8.44 -20.51
N HIS A 150 -25.05 -8.99 -21.21
CA HIS A 150 -25.08 -9.15 -22.68
C HIS A 150 -25.92 -10.35 -23.16
N LEU A 151 -26.37 -11.20 -22.23
CA LEU A 151 -27.20 -12.39 -22.47
C LEU A 151 -28.68 -12.17 -22.15
N ASN A 152 -29.06 -10.96 -21.73
CA ASN A 152 -30.45 -10.49 -21.55
C ASN A 152 -30.75 -9.38 -22.56
#